data_AF-A0A359B430-F1
#
_entry.id   AF-A0A359B430-F1
#
_cell.length_a   1.000
_cell.length_b   1.000
_cell.length_c   1.000
_cell.angle_alpha   90.00
_cell.angle_beta   90.00
_cell.angle_gamma   90.00
#
_symmetry.space_group_name_H-M   'P 1'
#
loop_
_entity.id
_entity.type
_entity.pdbx_description
1 polymer ?
#
loop_
_entity_poly.entity_id
_entity_poly.type
_entity_poly.pdbx_seq_one_letter_code
_entity_poly.pdbx_strand_id
1 'polypeptide(L)'
;MQDLIKEYRKSLRVLRTAKRMLKVVPMEFGSMVSDTQFAIDVMETGRIPGTKWSVARWSKDKREVPVDPLEMARYVSNREPVQAAPEWMVRMLNELTKSLTSLERDAFELVRGRGYSFAQAGKLLGCSKGAAQSYIRRAEKKIQLALRSQTIDKRTFA
;
A
#
# COMPACT_ATOMS: atom_id res chain seq x y z
N MET A 1 -12.41 19.53 -15.61
CA MET A 1 -12.32 19.80 -14.16
C MET A 1 -12.46 21.29 -13.83
N GLN A 2 -11.77 22.19 -14.55
CA GLN A 2 -11.89 23.64 -14.34
C GLN A 2 -13.32 24.19 -14.48
N ASP A 3 -14.10 23.67 -15.43
CA ASP A 3 -15.48 24.15 -15.61
C ASP A 3 -16.42 23.69 -14.49
N LEU A 4 -16.20 22.49 -13.94
CA LEU A 4 -16.92 21.99 -12.77
C LEU A 4 -16.66 22.86 -11.52
N ILE A 5 -15.41 23.28 -11.31
CA ILE A 5 -15.05 24.21 -10.22
C ILE A 5 -15.77 25.55 -10.39
N LYS A 6 -15.89 26.07 -11.62
CA LYS A 6 -16.64 27.31 -11.89
C LYS A 6 -18.11 27.15 -11.55
N GLU A 7 -18.73 26.02 -11.90
CA GLU A 7 -20.14 25.72 -11.57
C GLU A 7 -20.36 25.65 -10.06
N TYR A 8 -19.50 24.95 -9.32
CA TYR A 8 -19.59 24.85 -7.87
C TYR A 8 -19.38 26.20 -7.17
N ARG A 9 -18.49 27.06 -7.70
CA ARG A 9 -18.33 28.43 -7.18
C ARG A 9 -19.58 29.28 -7.41
N LYS A 10 -20.29 29.08 -8.53
CA LYS A 10 -21.58 29.74 -8.79
C LYS A 10 -22.64 29.25 -7.80
N SER A 11 -22.77 27.94 -7.59
CA SER A 11 -23.75 27.38 -6.64
C SER A 11 -23.46 27.84 -5.21
N LEU A 12 -22.20 27.87 -4.78
CA LEU A 12 -21.79 28.39 -3.47
C LEU A 12 -22.17 29.87 -3.30
N ARG A 13 -22.04 30.68 -4.36
CA ARG A 13 -22.45 32.10 -4.33
C ARG A 13 -23.96 32.23 -4.19
N VAL A 14 -24.74 31.41 -4.90
CA VAL A 14 -26.20 31.36 -4.79
C VAL A 14 -26.61 30.98 -3.36
N LEU A 15 -26.03 29.91 -2.79
CA LEU A 15 -26.29 29.48 -1.41
C LEU A 15 -25.95 30.57 -0.39
N ARG A 16 -24.79 31.23 -0.51
CA ARG A 16 -24.43 32.33 0.41
C ARG A 16 -25.34 33.55 0.29
N THR A 17 -25.94 33.76 -0.87
CA THR A 17 -26.87 34.88 -1.11
C THR A 17 -28.25 34.53 -0.56
N ALA A 18 -28.74 33.32 -0.84
CA ALA A 18 -29.98 32.80 -0.29
C ALA A 18 -29.97 32.78 1.24
N LYS A 19 -28.86 32.34 1.86
CA LYS A 19 -28.68 32.35 3.32
C LYS A 19 -28.81 33.76 3.94
N ARG A 20 -28.46 34.82 3.20
CA ARG A 20 -28.57 36.21 3.65
C ARG A 20 -29.97 36.80 3.44
N MET A 21 -30.70 36.32 2.43
CA MET A 21 -32.04 36.80 2.09
C MET A 21 -33.15 36.11 2.90
N LEU A 22 -32.92 34.87 3.34
CA LEU A 22 -33.87 34.10 4.14
C LEU A 22 -33.93 34.64 5.58
N LYS A 23 -35.13 35.00 6.04
CA LYS A 23 -35.40 35.38 7.44
C LYS A 23 -35.28 34.21 8.41
N VAL A 24 -35.61 33.01 7.93
CA VAL A 24 -35.45 31.74 8.66
C VAL A 24 -34.61 30.84 7.78
N VAL A 25 -33.43 30.46 8.27
CA VAL A 25 -32.49 29.60 7.55
C VAL A 25 -32.75 28.15 7.97
N PRO A 26 -33.05 27.24 7.03
CA PRO A 26 -33.16 25.81 7.32
C PRO A 26 -31.88 25.27 7.97
N MET A 27 -32.00 24.29 8.86
CA MET A 27 -30.85 23.73 9.59
C MET A 27 -29.79 23.14 8.64
N GLU A 28 -30.24 22.56 7.54
CA GLU A 28 -29.46 21.91 6.49
C GLU A 28 -28.72 22.91 5.60
N PHE A 29 -29.08 24.20 5.63
CA PHE A 29 -28.41 25.20 4.79
C PHE A 29 -26.94 25.39 5.16
N GLY A 30 -26.60 25.15 6.43
CA GLY A 30 -25.22 25.12 6.91
C GLY A 30 -24.40 23.98 6.31
N SER A 31 -24.96 22.76 6.30
CA SER A 31 -24.29 21.59 5.71
C SER A 31 -24.14 21.75 4.20
N MET A 32 -25.17 22.22 3.49
CA MET A 32 -25.09 22.47 2.05
C MET A 32 -23.93 23.42 1.66
N VAL A 33 -23.74 24.51 2.41
CA VAL A 33 -22.62 25.44 2.18
C VAL A 33 -21.28 24.79 2.48
N SER A 34 -21.20 24.03 3.58
CA SER A 34 -19.98 23.31 4.00
C SER A 34 -19.57 22.27 2.96
N ASP A 35 -20.50 21.45 2.50
CA ASP A 35 -20.25 20.37 1.54
C ASP A 35 -19.82 20.92 0.18
N THR A 36 -20.45 22.01 -0.28
CA THR A 36 -20.09 22.66 -1.54
C THR A 36 -18.68 23.26 -1.45
N GLN A 37 -18.32 23.87 -0.32
CA GLN A 37 -16.96 24.39 -0.08
C GLN A 37 -15.94 23.25 -0.03
N PHE A 38 -16.25 22.18 0.69
CA PHE A 38 -15.40 20.98 0.78
C PHE A 38 -15.11 20.40 -0.60
N ALA A 39 -16.14 20.25 -1.45
CA ALA A 39 -15.98 19.74 -2.81
C ALA A 39 -15.05 20.63 -3.64
N ILE A 40 -15.18 21.96 -3.56
CA ILE A 40 -14.30 22.92 -4.26
C ILE A 40 -12.86 22.74 -3.80
N ASP A 41 -12.63 22.70 -2.49
CA ASP A 41 -11.29 22.59 -1.93
C ASP A 41 -10.61 21.26 -2.33
N VAL A 42 -11.36 20.15 -2.35
CA VAL A 42 -10.86 18.85 -2.84
C VAL A 42 -10.53 18.91 -4.33
N MET A 43 -11.39 19.50 -5.15
CA MET A 43 -11.15 19.62 -6.59
C MET A 43 -9.97 20.53 -6.93
N GLU A 44 -9.71 21.57 -6.12
CA GLU A 44 -8.61 22.51 -6.32
C GLU A 44 -7.27 21.98 -5.80
N THR A 45 -7.28 21.34 -4.63
CA THR A 45 -6.04 20.92 -3.95
C THR A 45 -5.72 19.44 -4.12
N GLY A 46 -6.68 18.63 -4.53
CA GLY A 46 -6.59 17.16 -4.53
C GLY A 46 -6.45 16.56 -3.12
N ARG A 47 -6.65 17.36 -2.06
CA ARG A 47 -6.48 16.97 -0.66
C ARG A 47 -7.78 17.18 0.10
N ILE A 48 -7.99 16.35 1.13
CA ILE A 48 -9.14 16.48 2.03
C ILE A 48 -8.94 17.70 2.94
N PRO A 49 -9.83 18.71 2.90
CA PRO A 49 -9.80 19.90 3.75
C PRO A 49 -9.74 19.52 5.24
N GLY A 50 -8.99 20.29 6.03
CA GLY A 50 -8.83 20.06 7.47
C GLY A 50 -7.88 18.92 7.85
N THR A 51 -7.39 18.13 6.89
CA THR A 51 -6.43 17.05 7.18
C THR A 51 -5.01 17.49 6.82
N LYS A 52 -4.15 17.66 7.83
CA LYS A 52 -2.74 18.06 7.64
C LYS A 52 -1.89 16.99 6.93
N TRP A 53 -2.31 15.73 6.97
CA TRP A 53 -1.52 14.58 6.52
C TRP A 53 -2.35 13.55 5.75
N SER A 54 -1.77 12.93 4.72
CA SER A 54 -2.39 11.80 4.02
C SER A 54 -2.66 10.62 4.95
N VAL A 55 -3.61 9.76 4.58
CA VAL A 55 -4.02 8.56 5.35
C VAL A 55 -2.82 7.71 5.77
N ALA A 56 -1.78 7.65 4.94
CA ALA A 56 -0.53 6.93 5.23
C ALA A 56 0.20 7.39 6.50
N ARG A 57 -0.02 8.64 6.95
CA ARG A 57 0.59 9.23 8.15
C ARG A 57 -0.36 9.26 9.35
N TRP A 58 -1.57 8.70 9.25
CA TRP A 58 -2.47 8.59 10.39
C TRP A 58 -1.92 7.61 11.42
N SER A 59 -2.32 7.73 12.69
CA SER A 59 -2.00 6.72 13.70
C SER A 59 -2.64 5.38 13.33
N LYS A 60 -2.11 4.26 13.86
CA LYS A 60 -2.62 2.91 13.60
C LYS A 60 -4.14 2.82 13.84
N ASP A 61 -4.59 3.36 14.96
CA ASP A 61 -6.01 3.36 15.37
C ASP A 61 -6.93 4.13 14.41
N LYS A 62 -6.38 5.09 13.66
CA LYS A 62 -7.13 5.84 12.64
C LYS A 62 -7.10 5.17 11.26
N ARG A 63 -6.16 4.25 11.02
CA ARG A 63 -6.06 3.49 9.76
C ARG A 63 -6.88 2.20 9.80
N GLU A 64 -7.09 1.65 10.99
CA GLU A 64 -7.73 0.36 11.18
C GLU A 64 -9.18 0.55 11.63
N VAL A 65 -10.10 -0.15 10.97
CA VAL A 65 -11.50 -0.26 11.41
C VAL A 65 -11.64 -1.62 12.08
N PRO A 66 -12.19 -1.70 13.31
CA PRO A 66 -12.45 -2.99 13.94
C PRO A 66 -13.52 -3.73 13.12
N VAL A 67 -13.19 -4.92 12.65
CA VAL A 67 -14.08 -5.78 11.85
C VAL A 67 -14.18 -7.13 12.56
N ASP A 68 -15.37 -7.74 12.52
CA ASP A 68 -15.58 -9.10 13.01
C ASP A 68 -14.64 -10.08 12.28
N PRO A 69 -13.81 -10.87 12.99
CA PRO A 69 -12.96 -11.88 12.39
C PRO A 69 -13.68 -12.83 11.43
N LEU A 70 -14.96 -13.16 11.70
CA LEU A 70 -15.75 -14.03 10.83
C LEU A 70 -16.12 -13.36 9.51
N GLU A 71 -16.43 -12.06 9.52
CA GLU A 71 -16.67 -11.30 8.30
C GLU A 71 -15.39 -11.15 7.49
N MET A 72 -14.28 -10.82 8.15
CA MET A 72 -12.97 -10.72 7.50
C MET A 72 -12.57 -12.04 6.83
N ALA A 73 -12.82 -13.18 7.49
CA ALA A 73 -12.56 -14.50 6.94
C ALA A 73 -13.34 -14.74 5.63
N ARG A 74 -14.62 -14.35 5.56
CA ARG A 74 -15.43 -14.47 4.34
C ARG A 74 -14.86 -13.65 3.18
N TYR A 75 -14.40 -12.42 3.44
CA TYR A 75 -13.74 -11.60 2.41
C TYR A 75 -12.41 -12.17 1.94
N VAL A 76 -11.65 -12.79 2.84
CA VAL A 76 -10.37 -13.46 2.50
C VAL A 76 -10.62 -14.74 1.72
N SER A 77 -11.62 -15.53 2.09
CA SER A 77 -12.00 -16.79 1.43
C SER A 77 -12.55 -16.60 0.03
N ASN A 78 -13.22 -15.48 -0.25
CA ASN A 78 -13.72 -15.13 -1.58
C ASN A 78 -12.65 -14.53 -2.52
N ARG A 79 -11.38 -14.47 -2.10
CA ARG A 79 -10.31 -14.18 -3.04
C ARG A 79 -10.11 -15.39 -3.93
N GLU A 80 -10.00 -15.16 -5.23
CA GLU A 80 -9.52 -16.20 -6.14
C GLU A 80 -8.25 -16.81 -5.53
N PRO A 81 -8.13 -18.15 -5.48
CA PRO A 81 -6.91 -18.77 -5.00
C PRO A 81 -5.76 -18.19 -5.81
N VAL A 82 -4.72 -17.71 -5.11
CA VAL A 82 -3.50 -17.23 -5.77
C VAL A 82 -3.05 -18.37 -6.68
N GLN A 83 -3.13 -18.17 -7.99
CA GLN A 83 -2.73 -19.20 -8.94
C GLN A 83 -1.30 -19.59 -8.61
N ALA A 84 -1.05 -20.91 -8.53
CA ALA A 84 0.28 -21.40 -8.29
C ALA A 84 1.24 -20.82 -9.34
N ALA A 85 2.43 -20.40 -8.91
CA ALA A 85 3.43 -19.89 -9.83
C ALA A 85 3.70 -20.96 -10.91
N PRO A 86 3.85 -20.57 -12.18
CA PRO A 86 4.10 -21.54 -13.24
C PRO A 86 5.40 -22.30 -12.97
N GLU A 87 5.43 -23.59 -13.32
CA GLU A 87 6.53 -24.53 -12.99
C GLU A 87 7.92 -24.00 -13.41
N TRP A 88 8.01 -23.33 -14.56
CA TRP A 88 9.28 -22.74 -15.02
C TRP A 88 9.82 -21.66 -14.08
N MET A 89 8.94 -20.90 -13.42
CA MET A 89 9.31 -19.84 -12.48
C MET A 89 9.81 -20.45 -11.18
N VAL A 90 9.16 -21.52 -10.72
CA VAL A 90 9.60 -22.30 -9.54
C VAL A 90 10.99 -22.89 -9.79
N ARG A 91 11.23 -23.48 -10.97
CA ARG A 91 12.55 -23.97 -11.37
C ARG A 91 13.60 -22.87 -11.40
N MET A 92 13.28 -21.72 -12.01
CA MET A 92 14.19 -20.57 -12.06
C MET A 92 14.57 -20.08 -10.65
N LEU A 93 13.59 -19.96 -9.75
CA LEU A 93 13.84 -19.59 -8.35
C LEU A 93 14.72 -20.61 -7.63
N ASN A 94 14.47 -21.90 -7.84
CA ASN A 94 15.30 -22.96 -7.28
C ASN A 94 16.76 -22.85 -7.77
N GLU A 95 16.98 -22.65 -9.08
CA GLU A 95 18.32 -22.43 -9.64
C GLU A 95 19.02 -21.21 -9.03
N LEU A 96 18.33 -20.07 -8.94
CA LEU A 96 18.89 -18.85 -8.35
C LEU A 96 19.23 -19.03 -6.87
N THR A 97 18.45 -19.84 -6.16
CA THR A 97 18.63 -20.04 -4.72
C THR A 97 19.58 -21.18 -4.32
N LYS A 98 20.13 -21.92 -5.29
CA LYS A 98 21.09 -23.01 -5.03
C LYS A 98 22.37 -22.55 -4.32
N SER A 99 22.81 -21.32 -4.55
CA SER A 99 24.07 -20.78 -3.98
C SER A 99 23.95 -20.27 -2.54
N LEU A 100 22.73 -20.17 -2.01
CA LEU A 100 22.47 -19.71 -0.64
C LEU A 100 22.70 -20.83 0.36
N THR A 101 23.17 -20.47 1.56
CA THR A 101 23.12 -21.38 2.71
C THR A 101 21.68 -21.56 3.20
N SER A 102 21.41 -22.59 4.00
CA SER A 102 20.08 -22.81 4.60
C SER A 102 19.57 -21.58 5.34
N LEU A 103 20.39 -21.01 6.23
CA LEU A 103 20.04 -19.79 6.98
C LEU A 103 19.79 -18.57 6.09
N GLU A 104 20.56 -18.41 5.01
CA GLU A 104 20.36 -17.31 4.06
C GLU A 104 19.05 -17.49 3.27
N ARG A 105 18.74 -18.73 2.87
CA ARG A 105 17.50 -19.08 2.17
C ARG A 105 16.29 -18.85 3.07
N ASP A 106 16.31 -19.35 4.29
CA ASP A 106 15.21 -19.21 5.25
C ASP A 106 14.98 -17.74 5.60
N ALA A 107 16.04 -16.97 5.84
CA ALA A 107 15.93 -15.54 6.09
C ALA A 107 15.35 -14.77 4.89
N PHE A 108 15.74 -15.14 3.67
CA PHE A 108 15.21 -14.55 2.46
C PHE A 108 13.73 -14.89 2.25
N GLU A 109 13.32 -16.14 2.46
CA GLU A 109 11.92 -16.57 2.36
C GLU A 109 11.04 -15.84 3.38
N LEU A 110 11.45 -15.77 4.64
CA LEU A 110 10.69 -15.11 5.70
C LEU A 110 10.44 -13.63 5.38
N VAL A 111 11.46 -12.90 4.93
CA VAL A 111 11.33 -11.45 4.71
C VAL A 111 10.78 -11.11 3.33
N ARG A 112 11.27 -11.73 2.25
CA ARG A 112 10.87 -11.41 0.89
C ARG A 112 9.69 -12.23 0.38
N GLY A 113 9.57 -13.48 0.80
CA GLY A 113 8.43 -14.35 0.44
C GLY A 113 7.20 -14.07 1.30
N ARG A 114 7.37 -14.03 2.62
CA ARG A 114 6.26 -13.92 3.59
C ARG A 114 6.04 -12.52 4.18
N GLY A 115 6.95 -11.58 3.94
CA GLY A 115 6.79 -10.18 4.35
C GLY A 115 7.07 -9.88 5.83
N TYR A 116 7.75 -10.77 6.56
CA TYR A 116 8.10 -10.51 7.97
C TYR A 116 9.12 -9.37 8.10
N SER A 117 9.03 -8.62 9.21
CA SER A 117 10.08 -7.66 9.55
C SER A 117 11.38 -8.37 9.94
N PHE A 118 12.52 -7.69 9.77
CA PHE A 118 13.83 -8.24 10.16
C PHE A 118 13.90 -8.70 11.63
N ALA A 119 13.17 -8.01 12.53
CA ALA A 119 13.11 -8.38 13.93
C ALA A 119 12.29 -9.68 14.15
N GLN A 120 11.17 -9.84 13.44
CA GLN A 120 10.37 -11.06 13.47
C GLN A 120 11.13 -12.24 12.86
N ALA A 121 11.79 -12.03 11.71
CA ALA A 121 12.61 -13.05 11.08
C ALA A 121 13.76 -13.50 11.99
N GLY A 122 14.44 -12.57 12.66
CA GLY A 122 15.47 -12.89 13.65
C GLY A 122 14.93 -13.77 14.79
N LYS A 123 13.77 -13.42 15.35
CA LYS A 123 13.12 -14.23 16.40
C LYS A 123 12.79 -15.65 15.92
N LEU A 124 12.26 -15.81 14.71
CA LEU A 124 11.92 -17.12 14.14
C LEU A 124 13.16 -17.97 13.86
N LEU A 125 14.26 -17.34 13.43
CA LEU A 125 15.53 -18.01 13.16
C LEU A 125 16.42 -18.19 14.41
N GLY A 126 15.98 -17.71 15.58
CA GLY A 126 16.78 -17.74 16.80
C GLY A 126 18.04 -16.86 16.76
N CYS A 127 18.05 -15.80 15.95
CA CYS A 127 19.19 -14.89 15.79
C CYS A 127 18.83 -13.42 16.04
N SER A 128 19.85 -12.56 16.17
CA SER A 128 19.62 -11.13 16.33
C SER A 128 19.07 -10.48 15.05
N LYS A 129 18.38 -9.35 15.18
CA LYS A 129 17.90 -8.56 14.04
C LYS A 129 19.04 -8.24 13.04
N GLY A 130 20.23 -7.91 13.54
CA GLY A 130 21.39 -7.59 12.71
C GLY A 130 21.93 -8.82 11.96
N ALA A 131 21.89 -10.00 12.58
CA ALA A 131 22.23 -11.25 11.91
C ALA A 131 21.25 -11.56 10.77
N ALA A 132 19.95 -11.48 11.03
CA ALA A 132 18.91 -11.65 10.01
C ALA A 132 19.09 -10.69 8.82
N GLN A 133 19.38 -9.41 9.09
CA GLN A 133 19.70 -8.44 8.04
C GLN A 133 20.93 -8.84 7.22
N SER A 134 21.96 -9.36 7.88
CA SER A 134 23.20 -9.78 7.23
C SER A 134 23.00 -11.02 6.35
N TYR A 135 22.19 -11.99 6.79
CA TYR A 135 21.80 -13.15 5.98
C TYR A 135 21.08 -12.71 4.70
N ILE A 136 20.12 -11.79 4.81
CA ILE A 136 19.34 -11.30 3.66
C ILE A 136 20.22 -10.52 2.69
N ARG A 137 21.11 -9.64 3.18
CA ARG A 137 22.04 -8.90 2.30
C ARG A 137 22.98 -9.85 1.52
N ARG A 138 23.46 -10.91 2.18
CA ARG A 138 24.29 -11.92 1.52
C ARG A 138 23.50 -12.72 0.48
N ALA A 139 22.29 -13.15 0.85
CA ALA A 139 21.34 -13.80 -0.05
C ALA A 139 21.11 -12.97 -1.32
N GLU A 140 20.74 -11.70 -1.17
CA GLU A 140 20.50 -10.77 -2.28
C GLU A 140 21.74 -10.62 -3.18
N LYS A 141 22.92 -10.46 -2.59
CA LYS A 141 24.17 -10.34 -3.35
C LYS A 141 24.47 -11.61 -4.17
N LYS A 142 24.25 -12.80 -3.61
CA LYS A 142 24.44 -14.08 -4.30
C LYS A 142 23.44 -14.27 -5.44
N ILE A 143 22.17 -13.94 -5.22
CA ILE A 143 21.13 -14.01 -6.26
C ILE A 143 21.45 -13.04 -7.41
N GLN A 144 21.89 -11.82 -7.10
CA GLN A 144 22.33 -10.86 -8.12
C GLN A 144 23.51 -11.37 -8.94
N LEU A 145 24.47 -12.05 -8.30
CA LEU A 145 25.60 -12.66 -9.01
C LEU A 145 25.12 -13.78 -9.95
N ALA A 146 24.23 -14.66 -9.48
CA ALA A 146 23.65 -15.75 -10.27
C ALA A 146 22.83 -15.23 -11.47
N LEU A 147 22.09 -14.13 -11.28
CA LEU A 147 21.36 -13.47 -12.37
C LEU A 147 22.32 -12.92 -13.45
N ARG A 148 23.43 -12.30 -13.02
CA ARG A 148 24.44 -11.78 -13.95
C ARG A 148 25.10 -12.90 -14.75
N SER A 149 25.50 -14.01 -14.11
CA SER A 149 26.10 -15.14 -14.82
C SER A 149 25.14 -15.75 -15.84
N GLN A 150 23.88 -15.99 -15.49
CA GLN A 150 22.87 -16.49 -16.43
C GLN A 150 22.59 -15.53 -17.60
N THR A 151 22.71 -14.21 -17.36
CA THR A 151 22.51 -13.21 -18.42
C THR A 151 23.70 -13.18 -19.39
N ILE A 152 24.92 -13.38 -18.90
CA ILE A 152 26.12 -13.50 -19.73
C ILE A 152 26.01 -14.76 -20.59
N ASP A 153 25.68 -15.91 -20.00
CA ASP A 153 25.51 -17.17 -20.73
C ASP A 153 24.42 -17.13 -21.80
N LYS A 154 23.39 -16.29 -21.68
CA LYS A 154 22.39 -16.15 -22.76
C LYS A 154 22.84 -15.23 -23.90
N ARG A 155 23.79 -14.34 -23.65
CA ARG A 155 24.32 -13.38 -24.65
C ARG A 155 25.50 -13.94 -25.44
N THR A 156 26.26 -14.87 -24.87
CA THR A 156 27.42 -15.49 -25.54
C THR A 156 27.02 -16.49 -26.65
N PHE A 157 25.75 -16.90 -26.70
CA PHE A 157 25.21 -17.88 -27.65
C PHE A 157 24.15 -17.28 -28.61
N ALA A 158 24.09 -15.94 -28.71
CA ALA A 158 23.30 -15.20 -29.69
C ALA A 158 24.24 -14.44 -30.63
#